data_AF-A0A3S0QDR5-F1
#
_entry.id   AF-A0A3S0QDR5-F1
#
_cell.length_a   1.000
_cell.length_b   1.000
_cell.length_c   1.000
_cell.angle_alpha   90.00
_cell.angle_beta   90.00
_cell.angle_gamma   90.00
#
_symmetry.space_group_name_H-M   'P 1'
#
loop_
_entity.id
_entity.type
_entity.pdbx_description
1 polymer ?
#
loop_
_entity_poly.entity_id
_entity_poly.type
_entity_poly.pdbx_seq_one_letter_code
_entity_poly.pdbx_strand_id
1 'polypeptide(L)'
;MPELHRLQLRLPVPDDGFEPVLTRFAGVLRGLGIWPAEVQQAFAGFHLRPAADGCIYSTAAGLDYYFSPLFPAPLRPHVWVWNAAVVPELPGIELDLALLVETAALTLIEHDRYHYRPGVQAAAQALARRLHAAFPQAGIYFTDEAQAGVDFDGLRYDDPAQLWQFDYALLPPAVAARYPAPPPTHRLDAGPAYAEAWYAARWA
;
A
#
# COMPACT_ATOMS: atom_id res chain seq x y z
N MET A 1 8.49 -13.09 -13.27
CA MET A 1 7.63 -12.73 -12.13
C MET A 1 6.74 -11.60 -12.61
N PRO A 2 5.41 -11.65 -12.39
CA PRO A 2 4.54 -10.56 -12.84
C PRO A 2 4.93 -9.26 -12.13
N GLU A 3 4.83 -8.16 -12.86
CA GLU A 3 4.99 -6.81 -12.34
C GLU A 3 3.71 -6.41 -11.59
N LEU A 4 3.88 -5.79 -10.41
CA LEU A 4 2.79 -5.54 -9.48
C LEU A 4 2.72 -4.07 -9.07
N HIS A 5 1.52 -3.52 -9.18
CA HIS A 5 1.15 -2.31 -8.46
C HIS A 5 0.73 -2.66 -7.04
N ARG A 6 0.91 -1.69 -6.14
CA ARG A 6 0.65 -1.86 -4.71
C ARG A 6 -0.15 -0.68 -4.22
N LEU A 7 -1.31 -0.94 -3.62
CA LEU A 7 -1.96 0.03 -2.75
C LEU A 7 -1.66 -0.38 -1.31
N GLN A 8 -0.83 0.39 -0.62
CA GLN A 8 -0.21 -0.05 0.62
C GLN A 8 -0.10 1.04 1.67
N LEU A 9 0.05 0.60 2.91
CA LEU A 9 0.34 1.42 4.07
C LEU A 9 1.29 0.66 5.00
N ARG A 10 2.04 1.40 5.82
CA ARG A 10 2.92 0.81 6.82
C ARG A 10 2.63 1.36 8.20
N LEU A 11 2.68 0.48 9.20
CA LEU A 11 2.39 0.80 10.59
C LEU A 11 3.35 0.07 11.53
N PRO A 12 3.83 0.69 12.61
CA PRO A 12 4.51 -0.03 13.67
C PRO A 12 3.58 -1.09 14.28
N VAL A 13 4.14 -2.23 14.67
CA VAL A 13 3.43 -3.21 15.48
C VAL A 13 3.21 -2.61 16.87
N PRO A 14 1.96 -2.45 17.32
CA PRO A 14 1.66 -1.98 18.67
C PRO A 14 2.22 -2.90 19.77
N ASP A 15 2.40 -2.35 20.98
CA ASP A 15 2.84 -3.11 22.16
C ASP A 15 1.84 -4.22 22.56
N ASP A 16 0.56 -4.05 22.25
CA ASP A 16 -0.51 -5.02 22.50
C ASP A 16 -0.67 -6.08 21.40
N GLY A 17 0.24 -6.10 20.41
CA GLY A 17 0.30 -7.11 19.35
C GLY A 17 -0.19 -6.61 17.99
N PHE A 18 -0.15 -7.48 16.99
CA PHE A 18 -0.56 -7.16 15.61
C PHE A 18 -2.05 -7.39 15.35
N GLU A 19 -2.74 -8.08 16.24
CA GLU A 19 -4.13 -8.51 16.12
C GLU A 19 -5.11 -7.32 15.91
N PRO A 20 -4.96 -6.17 16.60
CA PRO A 20 -5.81 -5.01 16.33
C PRO A 20 -5.62 -4.43 14.93
N VAL A 21 -4.41 -4.53 14.36
CA VAL A 21 -4.08 -4.06 13.01
C VAL A 21 -4.70 -5.01 11.98
N LEU A 22 -4.51 -6.32 12.15
CA LEU A 22 -5.10 -7.34 11.27
C LEU A 22 -6.62 -7.34 11.31
N THR A 23 -7.23 -7.10 12.48
CA THR A 23 -8.68 -7.02 12.63
C THR A 23 -9.26 -5.86 11.81
N ARG A 24 -8.61 -4.69 11.83
CA ARG A 24 -8.99 -3.54 11.01
C ARG A 24 -8.82 -3.83 9.53
N PHE A 25 -7.70 -4.44 9.13
CA PHE A 25 -7.46 -4.79 7.74
C PHE A 25 -8.45 -5.84 7.21
N ALA A 26 -8.78 -6.84 8.01
CA ALA A 26 -9.85 -7.79 7.74
C ALA A 26 -11.21 -7.10 7.52
N GLY A 27 -11.50 -6.05 8.28
CA GLY A 27 -12.67 -5.19 8.06
C GLY A 27 -12.68 -4.53 6.68
N VAL A 28 -11.53 -4.00 6.23
CA VAL A 28 -11.38 -3.46 4.88
C VAL A 28 -11.62 -4.54 3.84
N LEU A 29 -10.96 -5.68 3.95
CA LEU A 29 -11.08 -6.80 3.00
C LEU A 29 -12.53 -7.31 2.86
N ARG A 30 -13.25 -7.44 3.98
CA ARG A 30 -14.70 -7.73 3.99
C ARG A 30 -15.50 -6.67 3.24
N GLY A 31 -15.23 -5.40 3.50
CA GLY A 31 -15.88 -4.28 2.82
C GLY A 31 -15.59 -4.21 1.32
N LEU A 32 -14.53 -4.87 0.85
CA LEU A 32 -14.19 -5.04 -0.55
C LEU A 32 -14.78 -6.32 -1.17
N GLY A 33 -15.42 -7.18 -0.38
CA GLY A 33 -15.86 -8.51 -0.86
C GLY A 33 -14.72 -9.53 -0.99
N ILE A 34 -13.51 -9.22 -0.51
CA ILE A 34 -12.34 -10.11 -0.53
C ILE A 34 -12.24 -10.81 0.83
N TRP A 35 -13.19 -11.69 1.12
CA TRP A 35 -13.19 -12.42 2.40
C TRP A 35 -13.61 -13.90 2.28
N PRO A 36 -13.07 -14.67 1.31
CA PRO A 36 -13.37 -16.09 1.21
C PRO A 36 -12.70 -16.90 2.33
N ALA A 37 -13.01 -18.19 2.41
CA ALA A 37 -12.60 -19.06 3.51
C ALA A 37 -11.06 -19.14 3.66
N GLU A 38 -10.33 -19.08 2.56
CA GLU A 38 -8.87 -19.12 2.52
C GLU A 38 -8.27 -17.88 3.19
N VAL A 39 -8.80 -16.68 2.89
CA VAL A 39 -8.37 -15.44 3.54
C VAL A 39 -8.73 -15.46 5.02
N GLN A 40 -9.91 -15.97 5.37
CA GLN A 40 -10.32 -16.12 6.77
C GLN A 40 -9.36 -17.02 7.55
N GLN A 41 -8.99 -18.17 6.98
CA GLN A 41 -8.05 -19.11 7.59
C GLN A 41 -6.67 -18.49 7.74
N ALA A 42 -6.18 -17.77 6.73
CA ALA A 42 -4.88 -17.10 6.79
C ALA A 42 -4.83 -16.04 7.91
N PHE A 43 -5.91 -15.28 8.12
CA PHE A 43 -5.97 -14.28 9.19
C PHE A 43 -6.19 -14.93 10.57
N ALA A 44 -6.97 -16.00 10.67
CA ALA A 44 -7.20 -16.71 11.93
C ALA A 44 -5.94 -17.45 12.41
N GLY A 45 -5.15 -18.01 11.49
CA GLY A 45 -3.87 -18.67 11.76
C GLY A 45 -2.66 -17.76 11.59
N PHE A 46 -2.87 -16.43 11.55
CA PHE A 46 -1.78 -15.50 11.31
C PHE A 46 -0.73 -15.60 12.40
N HIS A 47 0.52 -15.77 12.01
CA HIS A 47 1.66 -15.65 12.90
C HIS A 47 2.88 -15.16 12.14
N LEU A 48 3.81 -14.59 12.91
CA LEU A 48 5.10 -14.16 12.44
C LEU A 48 6.09 -15.31 12.57
N ARG A 49 6.81 -15.62 11.50
CA ARG A 49 7.83 -16.68 11.46
C ARG A 49 9.21 -16.07 11.25
N PRO A 50 10.05 -16.02 12.30
CA PRO A 50 11.45 -15.65 12.15
C PRO A 50 12.19 -16.64 11.26
N ALA A 51 13.16 -16.15 10.49
CA ALA A 51 14.06 -16.96 9.69
C ALA A 51 15.52 -16.82 10.15
N ALA A 52 16.39 -17.69 9.63
CA ALA A 52 17.79 -17.78 10.05
C ALA A 52 18.62 -16.53 9.66
N ASP A 53 18.18 -15.79 8.65
CA ASP A 53 18.76 -14.52 8.21
C ASP A 53 18.28 -13.32 9.04
N GLY A 54 17.45 -13.54 10.06
CA GLY A 54 16.86 -12.50 10.90
C GLY A 54 15.62 -11.86 10.29
N CYS A 55 15.22 -12.21 9.06
CA CYS A 55 13.97 -11.75 8.47
C CYS A 55 12.77 -12.35 9.23
N ILE A 56 11.63 -11.64 9.20
CA ILE A 56 10.37 -12.13 9.74
C ILE A 56 9.37 -12.22 8.59
N TYR A 57 8.75 -13.38 8.44
CA TYR A 57 7.75 -13.62 7.41
C TYR A 57 6.36 -13.73 8.01
N SER A 58 5.35 -13.21 7.30
CA SER A 58 3.95 -13.44 7.64
C SER A 58 3.44 -14.71 6.95
N THR A 59 2.49 -15.40 7.58
CA THR A 59 1.77 -16.50 6.91
C THR A 59 0.71 -16.02 5.91
N ALA A 60 0.42 -14.73 5.85
CA ALA A 60 -0.52 -14.12 4.90
C ALA A 60 0.17 -13.54 3.65
N ALA A 61 1.48 -13.77 3.45
CA ALA A 61 2.20 -13.29 2.27
C ALA A 61 1.86 -14.09 0.98
N GLY A 62 1.29 -15.30 1.11
CA GLY A 62 1.03 -16.22 0.00
C GLY A 62 -0.43 -16.33 -0.43
N LEU A 63 -1.27 -15.34 -0.12
CA LEU A 63 -2.68 -15.33 -0.55
C LEU A 63 -2.80 -15.19 -2.08
N ASP A 64 -3.91 -15.67 -2.64
CA ASP A 64 -4.18 -15.58 -4.08
C ASP A 64 -4.85 -14.24 -4.45
N TYR A 65 -5.15 -14.05 -5.73
CA TYR A 65 -5.93 -12.93 -6.23
C TYR A 65 -7.43 -13.19 -6.11
N TYR A 66 -8.16 -12.14 -5.71
CA TYR A 66 -9.60 -12.19 -5.54
C TYR A 66 -10.28 -11.03 -6.25
N PHE A 67 -11.42 -11.29 -6.86
CA PHE A 67 -12.21 -10.23 -7.50
C PHE A 67 -12.95 -9.42 -6.43
N SER A 68 -12.86 -8.10 -6.54
CA SER A 68 -13.73 -7.17 -5.81
C SER A 68 -14.69 -6.52 -6.80
N PRO A 69 -15.99 -6.36 -6.45
CA PRO A 69 -16.90 -5.58 -7.29
C PRO A 69 -16.56 -4.09 -7.33
N LEU A 70 -15.61 -3.63 -6.50
CA LEU A 70 -15.23 -2.23 -6.35
C LEU A 70 -13.92 -1.88 -7.07
N PHE A 71 -13.29 -2.86 -7.73
CA PHE A 71 -12.01 -2.65 -8.41
C PHE A 71 -11.99 -3.38 -9.76
N PRO A 72 -11.44 -2.79 -10.83
CA PRO A 72 -11.53 -3.33 -12.18
C PRO A 72 -10.64 -4.56 -12.42
N ALA A 73 -9.80 -4.95 -11.46
CA ALA A 73 -8.86 -6.06 -11.58
C ALA A 73 -8.85 -6.91 -10.29
N PRO A 74 -8.41 -8.18 -10.36
CA PRO A 74 -8.19 -8.99 -9.17
C PRO A 74 -7.18 -8.34 -8.22
N LEU A 75 -7.48 -8.39 -6.93
CA LEU A 75 -6.64 -7.87 -5.85
C LEU A 75 -6.14 -9.03 -5.00
N ARG A 76 -4.84 -9.03 -4.70
CA ARG A 76 -4.22 -9.96 -3.76
C ARG A 76 -3.92 -9.24 -2.44
N PRO A 77 -4.61 -9.59 -1.34
CA PRO A 77 -4.24 -9.12 -0.02
C PRO A 77 -2.83 -9.59 0.32
N HIS A 78 -2.04 -8.71 0.90
CA HIS A 78 -0.68 -9.02 1.27
C HIS A 78 -0.34 -8.34 2.60
N VAL A 79 0.28 -9.09 3.50
CA VAL A 79 0.82 -8.57 4.74
C VAL A 79 2.31 -8.89 4.76
N TRP A 80 3.15 -7.87 4.73
CA TRP A 80 4.59 -8.00 4.84
C TRP A 80 5.09 -7.41 6.17
N VAL A 81 6.28 -7.83 6.58
CA VAL A 81 6.85 -7.47 7.87
C VAL A 81 8.22 -6.85 7.61
N TRP A 82 8.41 -5.64 8.11
CA TRP A 82 9.69 -4.94 8.07
C TRP A 82 10.31 -4.99 9.47
N ASN A 83 11.61 -5.26 9.53
CA ASN A 83 12.41 -5.28 10.75
C ASN A 83 13.85 -4.86 10.44
N ALA A 84 14.70 -4.79 11.48
CA ALA A 84 16.11 -4.40 11.36
C ALA A 84 16.95 -5.31 10.43
N ALA A 85 16.51 -6.53 10.13
CA ALA A 85 17.20 -7.39 9.16
C ALA A 85 17.00 -6.91 7.71
N VAL A 86 15.88 -6.24 7.43
CA VAL A 86 15.57 -5.69 6.10
C VAL A 86 15.95 -4.20 6.01
N VAL A 87 15.65 -3.44 7.07
CA VAL A 87 15.95 -2.00 7.15
C VAL A 87 16.66 -1.75 8.49
N PRO A 88 18.00 -1.72 8.52
CA PRO A 88 18.79 -1.63 9.75
C PRO A 88 18.42 -0.48 10.69
N GLU A 89 17.93 0.63 10.13
CA GLU A 89 17.53 1.83 10.86
C GLU A 89 16.14 1.71 11.53
N LEU A 90 15.41 0.62 11.28
CA LEU A 90 14.07 0.44 11.81
C LEU A 90 14.12 0.12 13.32
N PRO A 91 13.47 0.93 14.18
CA PRO A 91 13.55 0.77 15.63
C PRO A 91 12.78 -0.44 16.18
N GLY A 92 12.03 -1.14 15.34
CA GLY A 92 11.17 -2.25 15.74
C GLY A 92 10.63 -3.01 14.54
N ILE A 93 9.46 -3.64 14.72
CA ILE A 93 8.75 -4.35 13.66
C ILE A 93 7.63 -3.44 13.12
N GLU A 94 7.52 -3.36 11.81
CA GLU A 94 6.40 -2.70 11.15
C GLU A 94 5.66 -3.69 10.24
N LEU A 95 4.34 -3.53 10.14
CA LEU A 95 3.50 -4.24 9.18
C LEU A 95 3.22 -3.37 7.97
N ASP A 96 3.44 -3.96 6.80
CA ASP A 96 3.05 -3.45 5.50
C ASP A 96 1.79 -4.18 5.07
N LEU A 97 0.70 -3.42 4.99
CA LEU A 97 -0.60 -3.94 4.56
C LEU A 97 -0.82 -3.45 3.14
N ALA A 98 -0.95 -4.38 2.20
CA ALA A 98 -1.05 -4.05 0.79
C ALA A 98 -2.19 -4.81 0.09
N LEU A 99 -2.73 -4.17 -0.93
CA LEU A 99 -3.52 -4.80 -1.99
C LEU A 99 -2.65 -4.77 -3.25
N LEU A 100 -2.25 -5.96 -3.70
CA LEU A 100 -1.41 -6.13 -4.87
C LEU A 100 -2.27 -6.41 -6.10
N VAL A 101 -1.87 -5.87 -7.25
CA VAL A 101 -2.58 -6.05 -8.52
C VAL A 101 -1.57 -6.09 -9.65
N GLU A 102 -1.79 -6.96 -10.62
CA GLU A 102 -0.90 -7.05 -11.78
C GLU A 102 -0.95 -5.77 -12.61
N THR A 103 0.23 -5.22 -12.90
CA THR A 103 0.39 -3.98 -13.67
C THR A 103 -0.36 -4.05 -15.00
N ALA A 104 -0.20 -5.15 -15.74
CA ALA A 104 -0.83 -5.33 -17.05
C ALA A 104 -2.38 -5.27 -17.00
N ALA A 105 -3.00 -5.58 -15.86
CA ALA A 105 -4.44 -5.49 -15.67
C ALA A 105 -4.92 -4.04 -15.52
N LEU A 106 -4.03 -3.12 -15.11
CA LEU A 106 -4.36 -1.72 -14.87
C LEU A 106 -3.99 -0.80 -16.02
N THR A 107 -3.15 -1.25 -16.95
CA THR A 107 -2.39 -0.32 -17.79
C THR A 107 -2.59 -0.57 -19.27
N LEU A 108 -2.27 0.47 -20.03
CA LEU A 108 -2.14 0.50 -21.47
C LEU A 108 -0.80 1.13 -21.81
N ILE A 109 -0.15 0.62 -22.85
CA ILE A 109 1.04 1.24 -23.43
C ILE A 109 0.61 1.85 -24.77
N GLU A 110 0.66 3.17 -24.84
CA GLU A 110 0.34 3.92 -26.05
C GLU A 110 1.50 4.88 -26.37
N HIS A 111 2.04 4.82 -27.59
CA HIS A 111 3.15 5.69 -28.03
C HIS A 111 4.36 5.69 -27.08
N ASP A 112 4.78 4.49 -26.63
CA ASP A 112 5.85 4.29 -25.65
C ASP A 112 5.61 4.99 -24.30
N ARG A 113 4.35 5.34 -24.00
CA ARG A 113 3.94 5.91 -22.73
C ARG A 113 3.02 4.97 -21.99
N TYR A 114 3.29 4.89 -20.70
CA TYR A 114 2.52 4.13 -19.74
C TYR A 114 1.33 4.96 -19.25
N HIS A 115 0.12 4.41 -19.39
CA HIS A 115 -1.13 5.03 -18.96
C HIS A 115 -2.00 4.04 -18.20
N TYR A 116 -2.74 4.53 -17.20
CA TYR A 116 -3.77 3.74 -16.54
C TYR A 116 -5.02 3.65 -17.40
N ARG A 117 -5.66 2.47 -17.39
CA ARG A 117 -6.95 2.25 -18.04
C ARG A 117 -8.01 3.19 -17.44
N PRO A 118 -9.03 3.60 -18.23
CA PRO A 118 -10.14 4.38 -17.72
C PRO A 118 -10.77 3.75 -16.47
N GLY A 119 -11.01 4.58 -15.44
CA GLY A 119 -11.62 4.17 -14.18
C GLY A 119 -10.65 3.64 -13.12
N VAL A 120 -9.39 3.30 -13.47
CA VAL A 120 -8.40 2.84 -12.48
C VAL A 120 -8.09 3.91 -11.45
N GLN A 121 -7.99 5.19 -11.85
CA GLN A 121 -7.77 6.29 -10.90
C GLN A 121 -8.87 6.36 -9.84
N ALA A 122 -10.14 6.39 -10.28
CA ALA A 122 -11.28 6.47 -9.38
C ALA A 122 -11.35 5.25 -8.46
N ALA A 123 -11.03 4.06 -8.98
CA ALA A 123 -10.99 2.83 -8.19
C ALA A 123 -9.86 2.85 -7.15
N ALA A 124 -8.65 3.28 -7.52
CA ALA A 124 -7.50 3.42 -6.62
C ALA A 124 -7.79 4.44 -5.51
N GLN A 125 -8.35 5.60 -5.86
CA GLN A 125 -8.81 6.62 -4.90
C GLN A 125 -9.84 6.05 -3.92
N ALA A 126 -10.84 5.33 -4.42
CA ALA A 126 -11.89 4.74 -3.57
C ALA A 126 -11.32 3.70 -2.59
N LEU A 127 -10.39 2.85 -3.04
CA LEU A 127 -9.70 1.90 -2.16
C LEU A 127 -8.83 2.63 -1.13
N ALA A 128 -8.08 3.65 -1.54
CA ALA A 128 -7.21 4.39 -0.66
C ALA A 128 -8.00 5.08 0.46
N ARG A 129 -9.15 5.69 0.13
CA ARG A 129 -10.06 6.30 1.12
C ARG A 129 -10.62 5.27 2.10
N ARG A 130 -10.89 4.03 1.65
CA ARG A 130 -11.31 2.93 2.55
C ARG A 130 -10.21 2.50 3.50
N LEU A 131 -8.97 2.39 3.01
CA LEU A 131 -7.81 2.12 3.85
C LEU A 131 -7.57 3.26 4.85
N HIS A 132 -7.61 4.51 4.39
CA HIS A 132 -7.45 5.67 5.25
C HIS A 132 -8.54 5.75 6.34
N ALA A 133 -9.79 5.42 6.03
CA ALA A 133 -10.85 5.37 7.04
C ALA A 133 -10.58 4.32 8.15
N ALA A 134 -9.90 3.21 7.83
CA ALA A 134 -9.50 2.20 8.80
C ALA A 134 -8.18 2.54 9.52
N PHE A 135 -7.32 3.33 8.87
CA PHE A 135 -5.97 3.68 9.33
C PHE A 135 -5.70 5.18 9.12
N PRO A 136 -6.43 6.07 9.81
CA PRO A 136 -6.35 7.51 9.57
C PRO A 136 -4.99 8.13 9.93
N GLN A 137 -4.16 7.41 10.69
CA GLN A 137 -2.82 7.82 11.07
C GLN A 137 -1.73 7.46 10.03
N ALA A 138 -2.04 6.61 9.05
CA ALA A 138 -1.06 6.12 8.07
C ALA A 138 -1.16 6.86 6.74
N GLY A 139 0.00 7.07 6.11
CA GLY A 139 0.05 7.37 4.69
C GLY A 139 -0.39 6.14 3.87
N ILE A 140 -1.27 6.35 2.91
CA ILE A 140 -1.70 5.32 1.97
C ILE A 140 -1.11 5.65 0.61
N TYR A 141 -0.39 4.72 0.01
CA TYR A 141 0.35 4.95 -1.23
C TYR A 141 -0.04 3.95 -2.29
N PHE A 142 -0.23 4.43 -3.51
CA PHE A 142 -0.39 3.63 -4.71
C PHE A 142 0.87 3.78 -5.57
N THR A 143 1.59 2.68 -5.75
CA THR A 143 2.92 2.66 -6.37
C THR A 143 2.99 1.63 -7.50
N ASP A 144 3.89 1.87 -8.45
CA ASP A 144 4.18 0.96 -9.56
C ASP A 144 5.20 -0.13 -9.18
N GLU A 145 5.46 -1.06 -10.11
CA GLU A 145 6.40 -2.15 -9.86
C GLU A 145 7.86 -1.70 -9.70
N ALA A 146 8.21 -0.52 -10.21
CA ALA A 146 9.58 -0.02 -10.16
C ALA A 146 10.05 0.19 -8.71
N GLN A 147 9.11 0.21 -7.76
CA GLN A 147 9.34 0.38 -6.33
C GLN A 147 9.17 -0.93 -5.55
N ALA A 148 8.99 -2.07 -6.22
CA ALA A 148 8.85 -3.35 -5.56
C ALA A 148 10.14 -3.74 -4.81
N GLY A 149 10.04 -3.90 -3.49
CA GLY A 149 11.16 -4.34 -2.66
C GLY A 149 12.07 -3.21 -2.15
N VAL A 150 11.77 -1.95 -2.53
CA VAL A 150 12.36 -0.75 -1.93
C VAL A 150 11.36 -0.18 -0.94
N ASP A 151 11.84 0.49 0.11
CA ASP A 151 10.93 1.23 0.98
C ASP A 151 10.30 2.38 0.18
N PHE A 152 9.01 2.23 -0.13
CA PHE A 152 8.19 3.21 -0.84
C PHE A 152 7.96 4.49 -0.04
N ASP A 153 8.12 4.42 1.29
CA ASP A 153 7.90 5.53 2.17
C ASP A 153 9.22 6.30 2.26
N GLY A 154 9.42 7.19 1.29
CA GLY A 154 10.58 8.07 1.20
C GLY A 154 10.80 8.95 2.43
N LEU A 155 9.93 8.88 3.45
CA LEU A 155 10.12 9.49 4.76
C LEU A 155 11.24 8.88 5.60
N ARG A 156 11.69 7.65 5.31
CA ARG A 156 12.78 7.00 6.05
C ARG A 156 14.16 7.31 5.49
N TYR A 157 14.22 7.62 4.20
CA TYR A 157 15.43 8.13 3.57
C TYR A 157 15.36 9.65 3.66
N ASP A 158 16.39 10.33 4.15
CA ASP A 158 16.48 11.80 4.09
C ASP A 158 16.70 12.29 2.64
N ASP A 159 15.91 11.76 1.69
CA ASP A 159 15.96 11.99 0.27
C ASP A 159 14.60 12.55 -0.21
N PRO A 160 14.50 13.88 -0.38
CA PRO A 160 13.29 14.54 -0.86
C PRO A 160 12.78 14.04 -2.22
N ALA A 161 13.66 13.46 -3.07
CA ALA A 161 13.26 12.94 -4.36
C ALA A 161 12.46 11.63 -4.25
N GLN A 162 12.68 10.85 -3.18
CA GLN A 162 11.96 9.60 -2.92
C GLN A 162 10.58 9.83 -2.34
N LEU A 163 10.34 10.97 -1.66
CA LEU A 163 9.03 11.29 -1.08
C LEU A 163 7.91 11.28 -2.12
N TRP A 164 8.18 11.74 -3.34
CA TRP A 164 7.21 11.86 -4.43
C TRP A 164 7.24 10.69 -5.40
N GLN A 165 7.79 9.53 -4.99
CA GLN A 165 7.76 8.31 -5.79
C GLN A 165 6.46 7.55 -5.52
N PHE A 166 5.34 8.08 -6.00
CA PHE A 166 4.06 7.35 -6.02
C PHE A 166 3.17 7.90 -7.12
N ASP A 167 2.17 7.13 -7.52
CA ASP A 167 1.20 7.59 -8.50
C ASP A 167 0.00 8.26 -7.85
N TYR A 168 -0.33 7.81 -6.64
CA TYR A 168 -1.37 8.40 -5.80
C TYR A 168 -1.05 8.18 -4.33
N ALA A 169 -1.37 9.15 -3.47
CA ALA A 169 -1.26 9.00 -2.03
C ALA A 169 -2.34 9.78 -1.27
N LEU A 170 -2.73 9.23 -0.12
CA LEU A 170 -3.44 9.95 0.95
C LEU A 170 -2.51 10.10 2.14
N LEU A 171 -2.17 11.35 2.46
CA LEU A 171 -1.19 11.69 3.48
C LEU A 171 -1.92 12.35 4.67
N PRO A 172 -1.99 11.71 5.85
CA PRO A 172 -2.54 12.37 7.03
C PRO A 172 -1.68 13.58 7.42
N PRO A 173 -2.22 14.56 8.19
CA PRO A 173 -1.54 15.84 8.43
C PRO A 173 -0.11 15.72 8.93
N ALA A 174 0.16 14.77 9.85
CA ALA A 174 1.49 14.52 10.39
C ALA A 174 2.48 14.00 9.33
N VAL A 175 2.01 13.22 8.37
CA VAL A 175 2.81 12.71 7.24
C VAL A 175 2.99 13.82 6.21
N ALA A 176 1.91 14.50 5.82
CA ALA A 176 1.94 15.58 4.83
C ALA A 176 2.86 16.74 5.23
N ALA A 177 2.98 17.05 6.53
CA ALA A 177 3.88 18.09 7.03
C ALA A 177 5.37 17.80 6.77
N ARG A 178 5.74 16.54 6.48
CA ARG A 178 7.11 16.13 6.16
C ARG A 178 7.42 16.23 4.67
N TYR A 179 6.40 16.45 3.84
CA TYR A 179 6.55 16.58 2.40
C TYR A 179 6.96 18.02 2.04
N PRO A 180 8.00 18.21 1.21
CA PRO A 180 8.31 19.52 0.64
C PRO A 180 7.23 19.93 -0.37
N ALA A 181 7.38 21.08 -1.02
CA ALA A 181 6.46 21.48 -2.09
C ALA A 181 6.38 20.39 -3.19
N PRO A 182 5.18 20.13 -3.75
CA PRO A 182 5.01 19.13 -4.80
C PRO A 182 5.83 19.48 -6.05
N PRO A 183 6.52 18.50 -6.67
CA PRO A 183 7.19 18.72 -7.95
C PRO A 183 6.15 18.98 -9.05
N PRO A 184 6.55 19.55 -10.22
CA PRO A 184 5.63 19.86 -11.30
C PRO A 184 4.83 18.66 -11.85
N THR A 185 5.35 17.45 -11.65
CA THR A 185 4.74 16.18 -12.05
C THR A 185 3.54 15.79 -11.19
N HIS A 186 3.41 16.36 -10.00
CA HIS A 186 2.36 16.01 -9.05
C HIS A 186 1.32 17.11 -8.89
N ARG A 187 0.15 16.70 -8.42
CA ARG A 187 -0.89 17.56 -7.87
C ARG A 187 -1.07 17.22 -6.40
N LEU A 188 -1.49 18.22 -5.64
CA LEU A 188 -1.74 18.12 -4.21
C LEU A 188 -3.02 18.90 -3.92
N ASP A 189 -3.98 18.26 -3.27
CA ASP A 189 -5.16 18.88 -2.70
C ASP A 189 -5.17 18.66 -1.18
N ALA A 190 -5.08 19.74 -0.42
CA ALA A 190 -4.93 19.69 1.02
C ALA A 190 -6.30 19.77 1.70
N GLY A 191 -6.72 18.68 2.34
CA GLY A 191 -7.91 18.62 3.18
C GLY A 191 -7.59 18.66 4.68
N PRO A 192 -8.60 18.84 5.54
CA PRO A 192 -8.42 18.85 7.00
C PRO A 192 -8.07 17.47 7.58
N ALA A 193 -8.53 16.38 6.94
CA ALA A 193 -8.29 15.01 7.41
C ALA A 193 -7.06 14.36 6.78
N TYR A 194 -6.73 14.74 5.54
CA TYR A 194 -5.60 14.25 4.78
C TYR A 194 -5.32 15.20 3.61
N ALA A 195 -4.10 15.17 3.09
CA ALA A 195 -3.76 15.68 1.78
C ALA A 195 -3.83 14.56 0.74
N GLU A 196 -4.45 14.83 -0.40
CA GLU A 196 -4.57 13.93 -1.54
C GLU A 196 -3.57 14.35 -2.61
N ALA A 197 -2.65 13.45 -2.98
CA ALA A 197 -1.57 13.73 -3.91
C ALA A 197 -1.56 12.72 -5.06
N TRP A 198 -1.24 13.14 -6.29
CA TRP A 198 -1.18 12.22 -7.42
C TRP A 198 -0.27 12.69 -8.56
N TYR A 199 0.31 11.74 -9.27
CA TYR A 199 1.12 11.99 -10.47
C TYR A 199 0.23 12.36 -11.66
N ALA A 200 0.31 13.59 -12.16
CA ALA A 200 -0.70 14.15 -13.07
C ALA A 200 -0.82 13.42 -14.43
N ALA A 201 0.29 12.93 -15.00
CA ALA A 201 0.30 12.50 -16.40
C ALA A 201 -0.09 11.02 -16.64
N ARG A 202 -0.23 10.21 -15.58
CA ARG A 202 -0.48 8.76 -15.71
C ARG A 202 -1.96 8.38 -15.79
N TRP A 203 -2.86 9.30 -15.42
CA TRP A 203 -4.30 9.03 -15.24
C TRP A 203 -5.21 9.56 -16.35
N ALA A 204 -4.62 10.15 -17.40
CA ALA A 204 -5.34 10.81 -18.49
C ALA A 204 -6.01 9.81 -19.45
#